data_AF-A0A453FNT1-F1
#
_entry.id   AF-A0A453FNT1-F1
#
_cell.length_a   1.000
_cell.length_b   1.000
_cell.length_c   1.000
_cell.angle_alpha   90.00
_cell.angle_beta   90.00
_cell.angle_gamma   90.00
#
_symmetry.space_group_name_H-M   'P 1'
#
loop_
_entity.id
_entity.type
_entity.pdbx_description
1 polymer ?
#
loop_
_entity_poly.entity_id
_entity_poly.type
_entity_poly.pdbx_seq_one_letter_code
_entity_poly.pdbx_strand_id
1 'polypeptide(L)'
;LHDIIISSKVANGGDPAGFPWMVDGADVSTNAAQLLTDLAELTKEITSQVKRLSDDENEEVATDSDSPNHPYDQAKALWRTEIDMDRIAAGLPCGSESFLLMFARWKKLERDLYNERKKRFDTTQIPDIYDSCKYDLLHNSHLNLNGLHDLFKVSQLLADGVIPNEYGINPKQKLKIGSKIARRLLGKILIDLHNTRREITEVAAESSTRHDPIVVSSTKRKERCYHDSVRNENFEGSSTDEKSVDLDSHKETKYCLDPKYANVLDPERRVRTRLYFTSESHIHSLMNVLRYCYLDESLNGEESLICKNASDHLFKTKELDYMSYIVLRMFENTEVLKFP
;
A
#
# COMPACT_ATOMS: atom_id res chain seq x y z
N LEU A 1 2.14 -3.69 23.57
CA LEU A 1 1.12 -4.47 22.84
C LEU A 1 1.03 -5.90 23.38
N HIS A 2 2.13 -6.66 23.32
CA HIS A 2 2.20 -8.03 23.87
C HIS A 2 1.62 -8.17 25.29
N ASP A 3 2.02 -7.30 26.23
CA ASP A 3 1.48 -7.32 27.59
C ASP A 3 -0.02 -7.02 27.67
N ILE A 4 -0.55 -6.16 26.79
CA ILE A 4 -1.98 -5.82 26.73
C ILE A 4 -2.77 -7.07 26.29
N ILE A 5 -2.27 -7.76 25.26
CA ILE A 5 -2.88 -8.98 24.70
C ILE A 5 -2.86 -10.10 25.75
N ILE A 6 -1.71 -10.36 26.38
CA ILE A 6 -1.57 -11.47 27.34
C ILE A 6 -2.30 -11.19 28.65
N SER A 7 -2.26 -9.96 29.16
CA SER A 7 -2.89 -9.67 30.44
C SER A 7 -4.42 -9.67 30.39
N SER A 8 -5.02 -9.67 29.18
CA SER A 8 -6.46 -9.45 28.96
C SER A 8 -7.00 -8.20 29.68
N LYS A 9 -6.09 -7.34 30.16
CA LYS A 9 -6.40 -6.04 30.69
C LYS A 9 -6.40 -5.13 29.49
N VAL A 10 -7.59 -4.79 28.99
CA VAL A 10 -7.77 -3.45 28.42
C VAL A 10 -7.18 -2.51 29.46
N ALA A 11 -6.25 -1.65 29.07
CA ALA A 11 -5.71 -0.68 29.99
C ALA A 11 -6.91 0.12 30.53
N ASN A 12 -7.36 -0.21 31.75
CA ASN A 12 -8.38 0.50 32.49
C ASN A 12 -7.81 1.89 32.83
N GLY A 13 -7.78 2.77 31.84
CA GLY A 13 -8.11 4.18 32.03
C GLY A 13 -9.57 4.28 31.60
N GLY A 14 -10.45 4.67 32.53
CA GLY A 14 -11.89 4.56 32.39
C GLY A 14 -12.43 4.97 31.02
N ASP A 15 -13.54 4.32 30.63
CA ASP A 15 -14.39 4.65 29.49
C ASP A 15 -14.17 6.11 29.04
N PRO A 16 -13.40 6.36 27.96
CA PRO A 16 -13.13 7.73 27.56
C PRO A 16 -14.45 8.20 27.00
N ALA A 17 -15.22 8.88 27.85
CA ALA A 17 -16.49 9.48 27.52
C ALA A 17 -16.34 10.26 26.20
N GLY A 18 -16.68 9.60 25.09
CA GLY A 18 -16.71 10.15 23.73
C GLY A 18 -15.54 9.87 22.77
N PHE A 19 -14.42 9.20 23.13
CA PHE A 19 -13.25 9.06 22.23
C PHE A 19 -12.49 7.71 22.34
N PRO A 20 -13.05 6.59 21.82
CA PRO A 20 -12.50 5.25 22.01
C PRO A 20 -11.10 5.02 21.38
N TRP A 21 -10.71 5.82 20.40
CA TRP A 21 -9.39 5.72 19.76
C TRP A 21 -8.24 6.41 20.49
N MET A 22 -8.52 7.02 21.64
CA MET A 22 -7.50 7.64 22.49
C MET A 22 -6.96 6.68 23.55
N VAL A 23 -7.48 5.45 23.60
CA VAL A 23 -7.10 4.41 24.56
C VAL A 23 -5.88 3.64 24.09
N ASP A 24 -5.00 3.29 25.03
CA ASP A 24 -3.87 2.42 24.80
C ASP A 24 -4.33 1.02 24.38
N GLY A 25 -3.88 0.56 23.22
CA GLY A 25 -4.30 -0.74 22.68
C GLY A 25 -5.78 -0.79 22.30
N ALA A 26 -6.36 0.34 21.87
CA ALA A 26 -7.72 0.38 21.35
C ALA A 26 -7.95 -0.76 20.33
N ASP A 27 -9.16 -1.35 20.36
CA ASP A 27 -9.58 -2.51 19.57
C ASP A 27 -8.95 -3.87 19.92
N VAL A 28 -8.02 -3.95 20.87
CA VAL A 28 -7.58 -5.26 21.39
C VAL A 28 -8.72 -5.90 22.18
N SER A 29 -9.10 -7.12 21.81
CA SER A 29 -10.19 -7.85 22.47
C SER A 29 -9.94 -8.10 23.96
N THR A 30 -10.99 -8.04 24.78
CA THR A 30 -10.92 -8.33 26.22
C THR A 30 -10.58 -9.78 26.54
N ASN A 31 -10.83 -10.72 25.61
CA ASN A 31 -10.49 -12.13 25.75
C ASN A 31 -9.25 -12.53 24.92
N ALA A 32 -8.40 -11.58 24.55
CA ALA A 32 -7.28 -11.81 23.63
C ALA A 32 -6.31 -12.92 24.07
N ALA A 33 -6.12 -13.14 25.38
CA ALA A 33 -5.28 -14.24 25.85
C ALA A 33 -5.88 -15.63 25.55
N GLN A 34 -7.20 -15.78 25.69
CA GLN A 34 -7.89 -17.02 25.32
C GLN A 34 -7.87 -17.21 23.80
N LEU A 35 -8.16 -16.14 23.04
CA LEU A 35 -8.10 -16.18 21.57
C LEU A 35 -6.71 -16.57 21.06
N LEU A 36 -5.63 -16.15 21.73
CA LEU A 36 -4.27 -16.58 21.37
C LEU A 36 -4.04 -18.08 21.54
N THR A 37 -4.61 -18.67 22.60
CA THR A 37 -4.56 -20.12 22.81
C THR A 37 -5.35 -20.83 21.73
N ASP A 38 -6.59 -20.39 21.48
CA ASP A 38 -7.47 -20.95 20.44
C ASP A 38 -6.80 -20.84 19.05
N LEU A 39 -6.15 -19.70 18.75
CA LEU A 39 -5.41 -19.45 17.51
C LEU A 39 -4.31 -20.49 17.31
N ALA A 40 -3.52 -20.78 18.34
CA ALA A 40 -2.42 -21.74 18.24
C ALA A 40 -2.89 -23.18 18.12
N GLU A 41 -3.95 -23.56 18.84
CA GLU A 41 -4.54 -24.90 18.74
C GLU A 41 -5.12 -25.13 17.33
N LEU A 42 -5.91 -24.19 16.83
CA LEU A 42 -6.48 -24.26 15.49
C LEU A 42 -5.41 -24.21 14.39
N THR A 43 -4.37 -23.39 14.53
CA THR A 43 -3.25 -23.35 13.57
C THR A 43 -2.55 -24.70 13.49
N LYS A 44 -2.36 -25.38 14.63
CA LYS A 44 -1.76 -26.71 14.69
C LYS A 44 -2.65 -27.79 14.07
N GLU A 45 -3.96 -27.68 14.25
CA GLU A 45 -4.94 -28.58 13.62
C GLU A 45 -4.91 -28.45 12.09
N ILE A 46 -4.96 -27.23 11.56
CA ILE A 46 -4.84 -26.97 10.12
C ILE A 46 -3.51 -27.48 9.58
N THR A 47 -2.40 -27.20 10.27
CA THR A 47 -1.07 -27.68 9.86
C THR A 47 -1.02 -29.20 9.79
N SER A 48 -1.70 -29.90 10.70
CA SER A 48 -1.75 -31.36 10.73
C SER A 48 -2.58 -31.92 9.58
N GLN A 49 -3.68 -31.26 9.21
CA GLN A 49 -4.49 -31.66 8.04
C GLN A 49 -3.73 -31.46 6.73
N VAL A 50 -3.10 -30.30 6.54
CA VAL A 50 -2.30 -30.03 5.33
C VAL A 50 -1.11 -30.98 5.22
N LYS A 51 -0.51 -31.38 6.35
CA LYS A 51 0.53 -32.41 6.35
C LYS A 51 0.04 -33.74 5.76
N ARG A 52 -1.16 -34.20 6.16
CA ARG A 52 -1.72 -35.46 5.63
C ARG A 52 -1.93 -35.38 4.13
N LEU A 53 -2.49 -34.27 3.64
CA LEU A 53 -2.65 -34.03 2.20
C LEU A 53 -1.31 -34.08 1.45
N SER A 54 -0.25 -33.52 2.05
CA SER A 54 1.10 -33.58 1.49
C SER A 54 1.72 -34.98 1.53
N ASP A 55 1.42 -35.77 2.56
CA ASP A 55 1.94 -37.14 2.67
C ASP A 55 1.20 -38.06 1.66
N ASP A 56 -0.12 -37.90 1.52
CA ASP A 56 -0.97 -38.66 0.58
C ASP A 56 -0.56 -38.41 -0.89
N GLU A 57 -0.28 -37.15 -1.27
CA GLU A 57 0.20 -36.79 -2.63
C GLU A 57 1.54 -37.49 -2.94
N ASN A 58 2.44 -37.59 -1.97
CA ASN A 58 3.72 -38.29 -2.16
C ASN A 58 3.55 -39.81 -2.31
N GLU A 59 2.57 -40.41 -1.61
CA GLU A 59 2.26 -41.85 -1.72
C GLU A 59 1.62 -42.19 -3.07
N GLU A 60 0.68 -41.39 -3.57
CA GLU A 60 0.08 -41.58 -4.90
C GLU A 60 1.13 -41.53 -6.01
N VAL A 61 2.02 -40.53 -5.97
CA VAL A 61 3.14 -40.39 -6.93
C VAL A 61 4.12 -41.57 -6.83
N ALA A 62 4.35 -42.12 -5.63
CA ALA A 62 5.22 -43.28 -5.46
C ALA A 62 4.59 -44.58 -6.01
N THR A 63 3.27 -44.67 -6.05
CA THR A 63 2.54 -45.86 -6.55
C THR A 63 2.29 -45.83 -8.07
N ASP A 64 2.24 -44.65 -8.67
CA ASP A 64 1.95 -44.45 -10.10
C ASP A 64 3.23 -44.21 -10.92
N SER A 65 4.21 -45.11 -10.80
CA SER A 65 5.54 -44.98 -11.40
C SER A 65 5.58 -44.96 -12.94
N ASP A 66 4.43 -45.19 -13.60
CA ASP A 66 4.25 -45.13 -15.07
C ASP A 66 3.50 -43.86 -15.53
N SER A 67 2.96 -43.05 -14.62
CA SER A 67 2.44 -41.73 -14.97
C SER A 67 3.59 -40.77 -15.27
N PRO A 68 3.47 -39.91 -16.31
CA PRO A 68 4.49 -38.90 -16.55
C PRO A 68 4.54 -38.02 -15.31
N ASN A 69 5.61 -38.16 -14.51
CA ASN A 69 5.92 -37.35 -13.33
C ASN A 69 5.28 -35.99 -13.53
N HIS A 70 4.23 -35.66 -12.76
CA HIS A 70 3.74 -34.29 -12.76
C HIS A 70 4.96 -33.52 -12.27
N PRO A 71 5.66 -32.81 -13.17
CA PRO A 71 7.03 -32.42 -12.91
C PRO A 71 6.92 -31.58 -11.67
N TYR A 72 7.64 -31.99 -10.62
CA TYR A 72 7.94 -31.17 -9.45
C TYR A 72 7.88 -29.74 -9.93
N ASP A 73 6.86 -28.99 -9.48
CA ASP A 73 6.45 -27.69 -10.02
C ASP A 73 7.69 -26.80 -9.92
N GLN A 74 8.55 -26.91 -10.94
CA GLN A 74 9.65 -26.03 -11.21
C GLN A 74 8.86 -24.80 -11.55
N ALA A 75 8.57 -24.03 -10.51
CA ALA A 75 7.80 -22.82 -10.57
C ALA A 75 8.57 -21.88 -11.50
N LYS A 76 8.38 -22.12 -12.79
CA LYS A 76 8.36 -21.12 -13.81
C LYS A 76 7.11 -20.37 -13.40
N ALA A 77 7.32 -19.41 -12.50
CA ALA A 77 6.52 -18.22 -12.33
C ALA A 77 6.54 -17.46 -13.68
N LEU A 78 6.13 -18.13 -14.74
CA LEU A 78 5.57 -17.52 -15.91
C LEU A 78 4.35 -16.84 -15.35
N TRP A 79 4.36 -15.53 -15.42
CA TRP A 79 3.31 -14.57 -15.12
C TRP A 79 1.92 -14.97 -15.66
N ARG A 80 1.38 -16.13 -15.27
CA ARG A 80 -0.01 -16.48 -15.45
C ARG A 80 -0.74 -15.68 -14.38
N THR A 81 -1.26 -14.55 -14.83
CA THR A 81 -2.05 -13.61 -14.04
C THR A 81 -3.44 -14.16 -13.68
N GLU A 82 -3.81 -15.33 -14.20
CA GLU A 82 -5.12 -15.95 -14.03
C GLU A 82 -5.04 -17.15 -13.09
N ILE A 83 -6.03 -17.28 -12.21
CA ILE A 83 -6.19 -18.42 -11.31
C ILE A 83 -6.35 -19.69 -12.16
N ASP A 84 -5.53 -20.70 -11.90
CA ASP A 84 -5.58 -21.99 -12.59
C ASP A 84 -6.78 -22.80 -12.09
N MET A 85 -7.93 -22.61 -12.75
CA MET A 85 -9.18 -23.27 -12.42
C MET A 85 -9.10 -24.79 -12.62
N ASP A 86 -8.29 -25.27 -13.57
CA ASP A 86 -8.12 -26.70 -13.82
C ASP A 86 -7.38 -27.36 -12.65
N ARG A 87 -6.38 -26.66 -12.09
CA ARG A 87 -5.67 -27.09 -10.88
C ARG A 87 -6.60 -27.16 -9.66
N ILE A 88 -7.45 -26.15 -9.46
CA ILE A 88 -8.45 -26.16 -8.39
C ILE A 88 -9.45 -27.32 -8.58
N ALA A 89 -9.92 -27.54 -9.81
CA ALA A 89 -10.81 -28.65 -10.14
C ALA A 89 -10.15 -30.03 -9.92
N ALA A 90 -8.83 -30.11 -10.06
CA ALA A 90 -8.05 -31.31 -9.74
C ALA A 90 -7.80 -31.51 -8.24
N GLY A 91 -8.32 -30.64 -7.36
CA GLY A 91 -8.15 -30.76 -5.91
C GLY A 91 -6.83 -30.21 -5.37
N LEU A 92 -6.02 -29.55 -6.20
CA LEU A 92 -4.70 -29.04 -5.83
C LEU A 92 -4.79 -27.61 -5.26
N PRO A 93 -3.78 -27.17 -4.46
CA PRO A 93 -3.75 -25.80 -3.96
C PRO A 93 -3.61 -24.75 -5.07
N CYS A 94 -4.24 -23.60 -4.88
CA CYS A 94 -4.19 -22.44 -5.75
C CYS A 94 -2.78 -21.80 -5.80
N GLY A 95 -2.50 -21.03 -6.87
CA GLY A 95 -1.30 -20.17 -6.93
C GLY A 95 0.01 -20.91 -7.21
N SER A 96 -0.05 -22.07 -7.87
CA SER A 96 1.11 -22.94 -8.11
C SER A 96 1.81 -23.43 -6.82
N GLU A 97 1.15 -23.36 -5.67
CA GLU A 97 1.60 -23.97 -4.43
C GLU A 97 1.34 -25.49 -4.48
N SER A 98 2.32 -26.32 -4.13
CA SER A 98 2.11 -27.76 -3.90
C SER A 98 1.67 -28.01 -2.45
N PHE A 99 1.12 -29.18 -2.13
CA PHE A 99 0.76 -29.49 -0.73
C PHE A 99 1.97 -29.42 0.21
N LEU A 100 3.17 -29.80 -0.27
CA LEU A 100 4.41 -29.67 0.50
C LEU A 100 4.74 -28.20 0.83
N LEU A 101 4.56 -27.28 -0.13
CA LEU A 101 4.79 -25.85 0.10
C LEU A 101 3.73 -25.26 1.03
N MET A 102 2.47 -25.64 0.85
CA MET A 102 1.36 -25.27 1.73
C MET A 102 1.62 -25.75 3.17
N PHE A 103 2.08 -26.98 3.33
CA PHE A 103 2.48 -27.53 4.63
C PHE A 103 3.66 -26.75 5.23
N ALA A 104 4.68 -26.44 4.44
CA ALA A 104 5.82 -25.66 4.91
C ALA A 104 5.41 -24.26 5.40
N ARG A 105 4.47 -23.61 4.71
CA ARG A 105 3.88 -22.32 5.11
C ARG A 105 3.15 -22.43 6.44
N TRP A 106 2.19 -23.34 6.56
CA TRP A 106 1.43 -23.55 7.81
C TRP A 106 2.33 -23.98 8.98
N LYS A 107 3.31 -24.85 8.73
CA LYS A 107 4.27 -25.29 9.75
C LYS A 107 5.15 -24.17 10.25
N LYS A 108 5.53 -23.24 9.36
CA LYS A 108 6.26 -22.04 9.75
C LYS A 108 5.40 -21.17 10.68
N LEU A 109 4.15 -20.91 10.31
CA LEU A 109 3.22 -20.11 11.12
C LEU A 109 2.99 -20.74 12.51
N GLU A 110 2.76 -22.05 12.57
CA GLU A 110 2.62 -22.80 13.84
C GLU A 110 3.84 -22.60 14.74
N ARG A 111 5.05 -22.79 14.18
CA ARG A 111 6.31 -22.69 14.93
C ARG A 111 6.60 -21.27 15.40
N ASP A 112 6.36 -20.29 14.53
CA ASP A 112 6.73 -18.91 14.78
C ASP A 112 5.73 -18.26 15.75
N LEU A 113 4.46 -18.68 15.76
CA LEU A 113 3.42 -18.18 16.68
C LEU A 113 3.71 -18.51 18.15
N TYR A 114 4.14 -19.73 18.47
CA TYR A 114 4.34 -20.15 19.86
C TYR A 114 5.72 -20.74 20.11
N ASN A 115 6.49 -20.05 20.94
CA ASN A 115 7.81 -20.54 21.35
C ASN A 115 7.67 -21.50 22.54
N GLU A 116 7.70 -22.81 22.27
CA GLU A 116 7.58 -23.84 23.31
C GLU A 116 8.66 -23.73 24.41
N ARG A 117 9.90 -23.37 24.04
CA ARG A 117 11.02 -23.25 24.99
C ARG A 117 10.81 -22.11 25.98
N LYS A 118 10.30 -20.97 25.50
CA LYS A 118 10.03 -19.78 26.31
C LYS A 118 8.62 -19.74 26.87
N LYS A 119 7.76 -20.70 26.48
CA LYS A 119 6.32 -20.73 26.78
C LYS A 119 5.65 -19.38 26.52
N ARG A 120 5.92 -18.81 25.34
CA ARG A 120 5.51 -17.44 25.01
C ARG A 120 5.03 -17.34 23.57
N PHE A 121 3.88 -16.69 23.39
CA PHE A 121 3.37 -16.31 22.07
C PHE A 121 4.17 -15.18 21.46
N ASP A 122 4.32 -15.23 20.14
CA ASP A 122 4.75 -14.11 19.30
C ASP A 122 3.53 -13.50 18.61
N THR A 123 3.04 -12.40 19.15
CA THR A 123 1.83 -11.72 18.65
C THR A 123 2.05 -11.06 17.28
N THR A 124 3.30 -10.95 16.81
CA THR A 124 3.61 -10.40 15.49
C THR A 124 3.24 -11.35 14.35
N GLN A 125 2.94 -12.62 14.67
CA GLN A 125 2.54 -13.62 13.67
C GLN A 125 1.02 -13.65 13.43
N ILE A 126 0.25 -12.89 14.20
CA ILE A 126 -1.22 -12.84 14.09
C ILE A 126 -1.66 -12.36 12.70
N PRO A 127 -1.10 -11.26 12.13
CA PRO A 127 -1.48 -10.81 10.79
C PRO A 127 -1.17 -11.85 9.72
N ASP A 128 0.00 -12.50 9.77
CA ASP A 128 0.40 -13.52 8.79
C ASP A 128 -0.54 -14.74 8.81
N ILE A 129 -1.02 -15.15 9.99
CA ILE A 129 -2.01 -16.22 10.14
C ILE A 129 -3.37 -15.78 9.60
N TYR A 130 -3.80 -14.57 9.95
CA TYR A 130 -5.07 -14.01 9.46
C TYR A 130 -5.10 -13.97 7.93
N ASP A 131 -4.05 -13.44 7.30
CA ASP A 131 -3.92 -13.36 5.85
C ASP A 131 -3.89 -14.75 5.19
N SER A 132 -3.16 -15.70 5.81
CA SER A 132 -3.12 -17.09 5.33
C SER A 132 -4.49 -17.77 5.41
N CYS A 133 -5.26 -17.54 6.48
CA CYS A 133 -6.62 -18.04 6.62
C CYS A 133 -7.54 -17.44 5.55
N LYS A 134 -7.47 -16.12 5.37
CA LYS A 134 -8.28 -15.39 4.38
C LYS A 134 -7.98 -15.90 2.97
N TYR A 135 -6.71 -16.07 2.64
CA TYR A 135 -6.27 -16.62 1.36
C TYR A 135 -6.81 -18.04 1.14
N ASP A 136 -6.61 -18.95 2.11
CA ASP A 136 -7.02 -20.35 1.98
C ASP A 136 -8.55 -20.49 1.96
N LEU A 137 -9.31 -19.65 2.68
CA LEU A 137 -10.78 -19.63 2.56
C LEU A 137 -11.26 -19.15 1.19
N LEU A 138 -10.59 -18.16 0.61
CA LEU A 138 -11.00 -17.58 -0.67
C LEU A 138 -10.63 -18.47 -1.85
N HIS A 139 -9.43 -19.07 -1.80
CA HIS A 139 -8.81 -19.73 -2.96
C HIS A 139 -8.68 -21.25 -2.80
N ASN A 140 -8.69 -21.77 -1.57
CA ASN A 140 -8.48 -23.18 -1.26
C ASN A 140 -9.65 -23.81 -0.49
N SER A 141 -10.85 -23.22 -0.58
CA SER A 141 -12.05 -23.74 0.11
C SER A 141 -12.42 -25.16 -0.32
N HIS A 142 -12.07 -25.56 -1.54
CA HIS A 142 -12.26 -26.91 -2.07
C HIS A 142 -11.48 -27.99 -1.30
N LEU A 143 -10.42 -27.62 -0.58
CA LEU A 143 -9.64 -28.53 0.26
C LEU A 143 -10.40 -28.96 1.53
N ASN A 144 -11.50 -28.29 1.87
CA ASN A 144 -12.38 -28.63 3.00
C ASN A 144 -11.63 -28.80 4.34
N LEU A 145 -10.67 -27.91 4.62
CA LEU A 145 -9.90 -27.93 5.87
C LEU A 145 -10.82 -27.63 7.07
N ASN A 146 -11.01 -28.63 7.93
CA ASN A 146 -11.91 -28.53 9.08
C ASN A 146 -11.34 -27.54 10.11
N GLY A 147 -12.17 -26.60 10.57
CA GLY A 147 -11.77 -25.56 11.52
C GLY A 147 -11.11 -24.33 10.90
N LEU A 148 -10.91 -24.27 9.58
CA LEU A 148 -10.29 -23.10 8.93
C LEU A 148 -11.14 -21.84 9.09
N HIS A 149 -12.46 -21.97 9.01
CA HIS A 149 -13.38 -20.85 9.24
C HIS A 149 -13.34 -20.35 10.70
N ASP A 150 -13.21 -21.26 11.66
CA ASP A 150 -13.07 -20.89 13.08
C ASP A 150 -11.72 -20.22 13.34
N LEU A 151 -10.64 -20.72 12.73
CA LEU A 151 -9.32 -20.10 12.78
C LEU A 151 -9.33 -18.70 12.18
N PHE A 152 -10.00 -18.52 11.04
CA PHE A 152 -10.19 -17.19 10.43
C PHE A 152 -10.92 -16.23 11.38
N LYS A 153 -12.01 -16.68 12.02
CA LYS A 153 -12.76 -15.84 12.97
C LYS A 153 -11.91 -15.44 14.18
N VAL A 154 -11.17 -16.38 14.76
CA VAL A 154 -10.29 -16.12 15.91
C VAL A 154 -9.14 -15.18 15.51
N SER A 155 -8.49 -15.45 14.38
CA SER A 155 -7.39 -14.62 13.87
C SER A 155 -7.86 -13.21 13.52
N GLN A 156 -9.05 -13.04 12.92
CA GLN A 156 -9.63 -11.74 12.62
C GLN A 156 -9.87 -10.90 13.89
N LEU A 157 -10.49 -11.48 14.92
CA LEU A 157 -10.73 -10.78 16.19
C LEU A 157 -9.44 -10.30 16.87
N LEU A 158 -8.35 -11.03 16.68
CA LEU A 158 -7.03 -10.61 17.16
C LEU A 158 -6.39 -9.57 16.22
N ALA A 159 -6.46 -9.79 14.91
CA ALA A 159 -5.86 -8.93 13.88
C ALA A 159 -6.44 -7.51 13.90
N ASP A 160 -7.75 -7.37 14.10
CA ASP A 160 -8.46 -6.08 14.23
C ASP A 160 -7.84 -5.17 15.31
N GLY A 161 -7.33 -5.77 16.39
CA GLY A 161 -6.63 -5.06 17.45
C GLY A 161 -5.12 -4.99 17.25
N VAL A 162 -4.50 -6.02 16.67
CA VAL A 162 -3.05 -6.12 16.52
C VAL A 162 -2.55 -5.17 15.43
N ILE A 163 -3.08 -5.29 14.20
CA ILE A 163 -2.58 -4.60 13.01
C ILE A 163 -2.52 -3.08 13.21
N PRO A 164 -3.61 -2.39 13.65
CA PRO A 164 -3.54 -0.94 13.85
C PRO A 164 -2.58 -0.51 14.96
N ASN A 165 -2.31 -1.40 15.92
CA ASN A 165 -1.44 -1.14 17.07
C ASN A 165 0.03 -1.50 16.83
N GLU A 166 0.37 -2.18 15.73
CA GLU A 166 1.76 -2.33 15.27
C GLU A 166 2.40 -0.98 14.94
N TYR A 167 1.58 -0.04 14.46
CA TYR A 167 1.97 1.33 14.14
C TYR A 167 1.90 2.29 15.34
N GLY A 168 1.84 1.75 16.56
CA GLY A 168 1.84 2.48 17.83
C GLY A 168 0.65 2.11 18.70
N ILE A 169 0.87 1.92 20.01
CA ILE A 169 -0.19 1.49 20.94
C ILE A 169 -1.02 2.63 21.52
N ASN A 170 -0.51 3.86 21.48
CA ASN A 170 -1.22 5.04 21.99
C ASN A 170 -1.10 6.22 21.00
N PRO A 171 -1.97 7.25 21.10
CA PRO A 171 -2.02 8.34 20.12
C PRO A 171 -0.67 9.03 19.86
N LYS A 172 0.11 9.31 20.91
CA LYS A 172 1.43 9.95 20.77
C LYS A 172 2.44 9.05 20.05
N GLN A 173 2.42 7.74 20.36
CA GLN A 173 3.26 6.79 19.65
C GLN A 173 2.83 6.61 18.20
N LYS A 174 1.52 6.53 17.93
CA LYS A 174 0.95 6.46 16.58
C LYS A 174 1.41 7.64 15.72
N LEU A 175 1.35 8.87 16.26
CA LEU A 175 1.90 10.05 15.60
C LEU A 175 3.41 9.90 15.35
N LYS A 176 4.19 9.54 16.37
CA LYS A 176 5.66 9.46 16.26
C LYS A 176 6.14 8.41 15.26
N ILE A 177 5.52 7.23 15.25
CA ILE A 177 5.84 6.14 14.32
C ILE A 177 5.34 6.50 12.92
N GLY A 178 4.10 6.96 12.81
CA GLY A 178 3.50 7.40 11.55
C GLY A 178 4.34 8.47 10.85
N SER A 179 4.78 9.50 11.59
CA SER A 179 5.63 10.58 11.07
C SER A 179 7.01 10.11 10.60
N LYS A 180 7.49 8.95 11.06
CA LYS A 180 8.75 8.37 10.56
C LYS A 180 8.52 7.60 9.27
N ILE A 181 7.51 6.73 9.24
CA ILE A 181 7.20 5.87 8.07
C ILE A 181 6.69 6.72 6.91
N ALA A 182 5.71 7.59 7.16
CA ALA A 182 5.06 8.39 6.11
C ALA A 182 5.89 9.59 5.65
N ARG A 183 7.04 9.91 6.28
CA ARG A 183 7.80 11.16 6.04
C ARG A 183 8.05 11.44 4.55
N ARG A 184 8.60 10.46 3.83
CA ARG A 184 9.00 10.63 2.42
C ARG A 184 7.78 10.77 1.51
N LEU A 185 6.75 9.96 1.76
CA LEU A 185 5.50 10.01 1.02
C LEU A 185 4.80 11.36 1.22
N LEU A 186 4.64 11.79 2.48
CA LEU A 186 4.02 13.06 2.82
C LEU A 186 4.80 14.25 2.25
N GLY A 187 6.14 14.23 2.35
CA GLY A 187 6.99 15.25 1.73
C GLY A 187 6.78 15.35 0.23
N LYS A 188 6.69 14.21 -0.48
CA LYS A 188 6.41 14.18 -1.92
C LYS A 188 5.02 14.75 -2.24
N ILE A 189 3.99 14.32 -1.50
CA ILE A 189 2.61 14.83 -1.64
C ILE A 189 2.57 16.35 -1.45
N LEU A 190 3.22 16.88 -0.41
CA LEU A 190 3.22 18.32 -0.13
C LEU A 190 3.92 19.13 -1.23
N ILE A 191 5.04 18.64 -1.74
CA ILE A 191 5.73 19.26 -2.89
C ILE A 191 4.81 19.26 -4.12
N ASP A 192 4.19 18.12 -4.41
CA ASP A 192 3.28 17.98 -5.56
C ASP A 192 2.05 18.91 -5.45
N LEU A 193 1.46 19.05 -4.25
CA LEU A 193 0.38 20.00 -3.99
C LEU A 193 0.83 21.45 -4.15
N HIS A 194 2.02 21.80 -3.62
CA HIS A 194 2.59 23.13 -3.76
C HIS A 194 2.82 23.51 -5.23
N ASN A 195 3.39 22.59 -6.01
CA ASN A 195 3.63 22.79 -7.45
C ASN A 195 2.31 22.97 -8.20
N THR A 196 1.30 22.14 -7.91
CA THR A 196 -0.03 22.26 -8.53
C THR A 196 -0.65 23.64 -8.26
N ARG A 197 -0.52 24.15 -7.02
CA ARG A 197 -1.02 25.50 -6.66
C ARG A 197 -0.27 26.60 -7.43
N ARG A 198 1.06 26.50 -7.55
CA ARG A 198 1.88 27.47 -8.29
C ARG A 198 1.51 27.52 -9.77
N GLU A 199 1.42 26.36 -10.43
CA GLU A 199 1.05 26.25 -11.84
C GLU A 199 -0.31 26.91 -12.14
N ILE A 200 -1.30 26.73 -11.26
CA ILE A 200 -2.62 27.37 -11.42
C ILE A 200 -2.52 28.90 -11.29
N THR A 201 -1.72 29.39 -10.34
CA THR A 201 -1.55 30.83 -10.07
C THR A 201 -0.83 31.54 -11.23
N GLU A 202 0.23 30.93 -11.78
CA GLU A 202 1.00 31.48 -12.90
C GLU A 202 0.12 31.61 -14.15
N VAL A 203 -0.72 30.61 -14.44
CA VAL A 203 -1.65 30.70 -15.59
C VAL A 203 -2.79 31.71 -15.35
N ALA A 204 -3.30 31.81 -14.12
CA ALA A 204 -4.28 32.85 -13.80
C ALA A 204 -3.70 34.25 -14.08
N ALA A 205 -2.44 34.49 -13.68
CA ALA A 205 -1.74 35.75 -13.94
C ALA A 205 -1.53 36.02 -15.45
N GLU A 206 -1.15 35.01 -16.24
CA GLU A 206 -1.00 35.13 -17.70
C GLU A 206 -2.32 35.35 -18.44
N SER A 207 -3.43 34.77 -17.94
CA SER A 207 -4.76 34.98 -18.52
C SER A 207 -5.29 36.40 -18.26
N SER A 208 -4.92 37.00 -17.13
CA SER A 208 -5.31 38.39 -16.78
C SER A 208 -4.53 39.47 -17.54
N THR A 209 -3.37 39.14 -18.12
CA THR A 209 -2.51 40.08 -18.86
C THR A 209 -2.78 40.14 -20.37
N ARG A 210 -3.66 39.30 -20.92
CA ARG A 210 -3.99 39.27 -22.37
C ARG A 210 -5.17 40.14 -22.80
N HIS A 211 -5.59 41.10 -21.98
CA HIS A 211 -6.71 42.01 -22.30
C HIS A 211 -6.30 43.40 -22.84
N ASP A 212 -5.11 43.53 -23.45
CA ASP A 212 -4.76 44.73 -24.22
C ASP A 212 -4.84 44.46 -25.73
N PRO A 213 -5.72 45.13 -26.50
CA PRO A 213 -5.79 44.97 -27.95
C PRO A 213 -4.71 45.84 -28.60
N ILE A 214 -3.51 45.28 -28.80
CA ILE A 214 -2.50 45.92 -29.65
C ILE A 214 -2.56 45.33 -31.05
N VAL A 215 -3.07 46.16 -31.94
CA VAL A 215 -3.08 46.07 -33.40
C VAL A 215 -1.68 45.68 -33.91
N VAL A 216 -1.56 44.51 -34.56
CA VAL A 216 -0.40 44.19 -35.40
C VAL A 216 -0.81 44.27 -36.85
N SER A 217 -0.45 45.38 -37.48
CA SER A 217 -0.56 45.57 -38.92
C SER A 217 0.49 44.73 -39.66
N SER A 218 -0.02 44.01 -40.65
CA SER A 218 0.66 43.30 -41.73
C SER A 218 1.95 43.93 -42.26
N THR A 219 2.98 43.11 -42.53
CA THR A 219 3.60 43.10 -43.87
C THR A 219 4.49 41.87 -44.14
N LYS A 220 4.28 41.31 -45.33
CA LYS A 220 5.18 40.51 -46.18
C LYS A 220 5.33 39.01 -45.88
N ARG A 221 4.35 38.28 -46.41
CA ARG A 221 4.52 37.07 -47.24
C ARG A 221 5.89 36.99 -47.93
N LYS A 222 6.56 35.85 -47.78
CA LYS A 222 7.21 35.16 -48.91
C LYS A 222 7.22 33.65 -48.67
N GLU A 223 6.35 32.96 -49.40
CA GLU A 223 6.41 31.53 -49.63
C GLU A 223 7.75 31.15 -50.29
N ARG A 224 8.36 30.05 -49.84
CA ARG A 224 8.70 28.97 -50.76
C ARG A 224 8.94 27.66 -50.01
N CYS A 225 8.05 26.71 -50.27
CA CYS A 225 8.20 25.30 -50.01
C CYS A 225 9.31 24.73 -50.91
N TYR A 226 10.17 23.85 -50.39
CA TYR A 226 10.86 22.84 -51.19
C TYR A 226 10.62 21.47 -50.56
N HIS A 227 10.13 20.57 -51.41
CA HIS A 227 9.99 19.15 -51.21
C HIS A 227 11.25 18.46 -51.79
N ASP A 228 11.37 17.15 -51.53
CA ASP A 228 12.42 16.19 -51.93
C ASP A 228 13.71 16.18 -51.10
N SER A 229 14.34 15.04 -50.80
CA SER A 229 14.00 13.62 -50.95
C SER A 229 15.11 12.80 -50.25
N VAL A 230 14.72 11.75 -49.52
CA VAL A 230 15.33 10.40 -49.50
C VAL A 230 16.84 10.22 -49.19
N ARG A 231 17.07 9.33 -48.20
CA ARG A 231 18.15 8.31 -48.02
C ARG A 231 19.32 8.54 -47.05
N ASN A 232 19.24 7.74 -45.98
CA ASN A 232 20.18 6.74 -45.45
C ASN A 232 21.60 7.10 -44.97
N GLU A 233 21.79 6.74 -43.70
CA GLU A 233 22.87 5.93 -43.12
C GLU A 233 24.27 6.52 -42.85
N ASN A 234 24.52 6.62 -41.54
CA ASN A 234 25.64 6.04 -40.78
C ASN A 234 27.07 6.65 -40.87
N PHE A 235 27.60 6.80 -39.65
CA PHE A 235 28.99 6.58 -39.20
C PHE A 235 29.92 7.77 -38.93
N GLU A 236 30.65 7.59 -37.82
CA GLU A 236 31.45 8.46 -36.97
C GLU A 236 32.68 9.14 -37.61
N GLY A 237 33.18 10.22 -36.98
CA GLY A 237 34.63 10.55 -37.02
C GLY A 237 35.06 12.02 -36.81
N SER A 238 35.22 12.41 -35.54
CA SER A 238 36.15 13.39 -34.93
C SER A 238 37.15 14.22 -35.79
N SER A 239 37.28 15.53 -35.50
CA SER A 239 38.53 16.17 -34.97
C SER A 239 38.39 17.70 -34.68
N THR A 240 38.71 18.12 -33.43
CA THR A 240 39.54 19.29 -32.96
C THR A 240 39.35 20.69 -33.61
N ASP A 241 39.29 21.86 -32.94
CA ASP A 241 39.87 22.34 -31.66
C ASP A 241 39.20 23.66 -31.17
N GLU A 242 39.21 23.82 -29.84
CA GLU A 242 39.36 25.02 -28.97
C GLU A 242 38.48 26.31 -29.02
N LYS A 243 37.75 26.50 -27.90
CA LYS A 243 37.61 27.70 -27.02
C LYS A 243 36.95 29.00 -27.55
N SER A 244 35.78 29.37 -26.98
CA SER A 244 35.69 30.17 -25.74
C SER A 244 34.29 30.76 -25.45
N VAL A 245 34.01 30.86 -24.14
CA VAL A 245 33.07 31.73 -23.38
C VAL A 245 31.61 31.27 -23.18
N ASP A 246 31.21 31.39 -21.91
CA ASP A 246 30.12 30.77 -21.16
C ASP A 246 29.29 31.86 -20.43
N LEU A 247 28.10 31.48 -19.94
CA LEU A 247 27.11 32.19 -19.08
C LEU A 247 26.23 33.30 -19.71
N ASP A 248 24.91 33.36 -19.50
CA ASP A 248 24.01 32.72 -18.51
C ASP A 248 22.57 32.73 -19.07
N SER A 249 21.87 31.59 -19.18
CA SER A 249 21.05 30.95 -18.15
C SER A 249 19.70 31.62 -17.90
N HIS A 250 18.72 31.26 -18.72
CA HIS A 250 17.33 31.18 -18.27
C HIS A 250 16.99 29.70 -18.10
N LYS A 251 17.23 29.21 -16.87
CA LYS A 251 16.78 27.91 -16.38
C LYS A 251 15.30 27.72 -16.70
N GLU A 252 15.06 26.79 -17.62
CA GLU A 252 13.77 26.17 -17.91
C GLU A 252 13.10 25.70 -16.60
N THR A 253 12.06 26.40 -16.17
CA THR A 253 11.07 25.87 -15.23
C THR A 253 10.23 24.83 -15.96
N LYS A 254 10.80 23.64 -16.18
CA LYS A 254 10.08 22.51 -16.78
C LYS A 254 9.68 21.51 -15.70
N TYR A 255 8.60 21.84 -14.99
CA TYR A 255 7.85 20.89 -14.16
C TYR A 255 6.90 20.03 -15.02
N CYS A 256 7.42 19.55 -16.16
CA CYS A 256 6.83 18.44 -16.89
C CYS A 256 7.40 17.15 -16.29
N LEU A 257 6.63 16.05 -16.35
CA LEU A 257 7.25 14.72 -16.24
C LEU A 257 8.46 14.68 -17.19
N ASP A 258 9.61 14.20 -16.71
CA ASP A 258 10.82 14.12 -17.55
C ASP A 258 10.47 13.41 -18.87
N PRO A 259 10.58 14.08 -20.04
CA PRO A 259 10.20 13.51 -21.33
C PRO A 259 10.93 12.22 -21.67
N LYS A 260 12.07 11.95 -21.03
CA LYS A 260 12.81 10.68 -21.19
C LYS A 260 12.11 9.48 -20.55
N TYR A 261 11.27 9.73 -19.55
CA TYR A 261 10.59 8.70 -18.76
C TYR A 261 9.07 8.65 -19.00
N ALA A 262 8.51 9.68 -19.63
CA ALA A 262 7.10 9.76 -19.93
C ALA A 262 6.93 10.06 -21.42
N ASN A 263 6.36 9.10 -22.17
CA ASN A 263 5.92 9.27 -23.56
C ASN A 263 4.71 10.22 -23.63
N VAL A 264 4.89 11.47 -23.20
CA VAL A 264 3.83 12.48 -23.15
C VAL A 264 3.90 13.29 -24.43
N LEU A 265 2.84 13.14 -25.23
CA LEU A 265 2.68 13.76 -26.55
C LEU A 265 2.54 15.30 -26.51
N ASP A 266 2.35 15.90 -25.33
CA ASP A 266 2.06 17.33 -25.19
C ASP A 266 2.75 17.95 -23.94
N PRO A 267 3.75 18.83 -24.13
CA PRO A 267 4.47 19.53 -23.05
C PRO A 267 3.59 20.50 -22.23
N GLU A 268 2.42 20.91 -22.71
CA GLU A 268 1.53 21.84 -22.00
C GLU A 268 0.54 21.12 -21.06
N ARG A 269 0.60 19.79 -20.99
CA ARG A 269 -0.38 18.97 -20.28
C ARG A 269 -0.20 19.05 -18.76
N ARG A 270 -1.08 19.83 -18.11
CA ARG A 270 -1.17 19.88 -16.64
C ARG A 270 -1.47 18.52 -16.02
N VAL A 271 -0.72 18.18 -14.97
CA VAL A 271 -0.95 16.94 -14.21
C VAL A 271 -2.13 17.16 -13.26
N ARG A 272 -3.31 16.68 -13.66
CA ARG A 272 -4.53 16.75 -12.85
C ARG A 272 -4.64 15.67 -11.79
N THR A 273 -3.90 14.57 -11.95
CA THR A 273 -3.97 13.41 -11.07
C THR A 273 -2.58 12.83 -10.88
N ARG A 274 -2.22 12.57 -9.63
CA ARG A 274 -0.98 11.88 -9.25
C ARG A 274 -1.35 10.62 -8.48
N LEU A 275 -0.73 9.51 -8.85
CA LEU A 275 -0.93 8.21 -8.20
C LEU A 275 0.33 7.85 -7.42
N TYR A 276 0.13 7.46 -6.17
CA TYR A 276 1.20 6.97 -5.30
C TYR A 276 0.88 5.52 -4.94
N PHE A 277 1.70 4.60 -5.40
CA PHE A 277 1.63 3.21 -4.98
C PHE A 277 2.48 3.03 -3.72
N THR A 278 1.88 2.44 -2.70
CA THR A 278 2.52 2.30 -1.40
C THR A 278 2.02 1.05 -0.69
N SER A 279 2.68 0.66 0.39
CA SER A 279 2.28 -0.50 1.19
C SER A 279 1.21 -0.12 2.21
N GLU A 280 0.49 -1.11 2.71
CA GLU A 280 -0.49 -0.97 3.79
C GLU A 280 0.09 -0.21 5.00
N SER A 281 1.34 -0.54 5.39
CA SER A 281 2.05 0.14 6.46
C SER A 281 2.19 1.65 6.28
N HIS A 282 2.31 2.14 5.04
CA HIS A 282 2.33 3.58 4.76
C HIS A 282 0.93 4.19 4.86
N ILE A 283 -0.13 3.46 4.50
CA ILE A 283 -1.51 3.95 4.61
C ILE A 283 -1.89 4.12 6.09
N HIS A 284 -1.67 3.10 6.94
CA HIS A 284 -1.87 3.20 8.39
C HIS A 284 -1.07 4.35 9.00
N SER A 285 0.20 4.46 8.61
CA SER A 285 1.10 5.51 9.11
C SER A 285 0.66 6.90 8.70
N LEU A 286 0.27 7.10 7.44
CA LEU A 286 -0.25 8.38 6.95
C LEU A 286 -1.54 8.74 7.68
N MET A 287 -2.43 7.76 7.91
CA MET A 287 -3.68 8.00 8.59
C MET A 287 -3.49 8.36 10.07
N ASN A 288 -2.53 7.72 10.74
CA ASN A 288 -2.13 8.08 12.09
C ASN A 288 -1.59 9.52 12.15
N VAL A 289 -0.79 9.95 11.17
CA VAL A 289 -0.32 11.35 11.10
C VAL A 289 -1.51 12.29 10.96
N LEU A 290 -2.40 12.07 9.99
CA LEU A 290 -3.57 12.94 9.76
C LEU A 290 -4.49 13.02 10.99
N ARG A 291 -4.68 11.89 11.68
CA ARG A 291 -5.56 11.82 12.85
C ARG A 291 -4.98 12.49 14.08
N TYR A 292 -3.67 12.32 14.32
CA TYR A 292 -3.05 12.68 15.59
C TYR A 292 -2.08 13.87 15.50
N CYS A 293 -1.88 14.50 14.34
CA CYS A 293 -0.91 15.59 14.18
C CYS A 293 -1.10 16.75 15.17
N TYR A 294 -2.34 17.05 15.55
CA TYR A 294 -2.68 18.08 16.53
C TYR A 294 -2.12 17.80 17.96
N LEU A 295 -1.64 16.59 18.22
CA LEU A 295 -0.95 16.23 19.46
C LEU A 295 0.54 16.63 19.47
N ASP A 296 1.07 17.14 18.36
CA ASP A 296 2.42 17.67 18.30
C ASP A 296 2.53 18.98 19.09
N GLU A 297 3.61 19.14 19.85
CA GLU A 297 3.81 20.31 20.72
C GLU A 297 3.89 21.63 19.92
N SER A 298 4.30 21.58 18.65
CA SER A 298 4.36 22.74 17.78
C SER A 298 2.98 23.24 17.31
N LEU A 299 1.94 22.43 17.45
CA LEU A 299 0.56 22.72 17.05
C LEU A 299 -0.36 22.88 18.27
N ASN A 300 0.20 23.27 19.41
CA ASN A 300 -0.55 23.35 20.66
C ASN A 300 -1.72 24.35 20.55
N GLY A 301 -2.95 23.85 20.71
CA GLY A 301 -4.19 24.62 20.58
C GLY A 301 -4.85 24.58 19.20
N GLU A 302 -4.21 23.96 18.20
CA GLU A 302 -4.81 23.71 16.89
C GLU A 302 -5.86 22.59 16.97
N GLU A 303 -6.92 22.70 16.17
CA GLU A 303 -7.94 21.67 16.06
C GLU A 303 -7.45 20.47 15.22
N SER A 304 -8.08 19.32 15.40
CA SER A 304 -7.79 18.13 14.58
C SER A 304 -8.16 18.37 13.12
N LEU A 305 -7.30 17.91 12.19
CA LEU A 305 -7.61 17.89 10.75
C LEU A 305 -8.82 17.01 10.42
N ILE A 306 -9.16 16.07 11.30
CA ILE A 306 -10.24 15.11 11.09
C ILE A 306 -11.37 15.43 12.08
N CYS A 307 -12.57 15.69 11.56
CA CYS A 307 -13.74 15.92 12.39
C CYS A 307 -14.12 14.67 13.21
N LYS A 308 -14.91 14.86 14.28
CA LYS A 308 -15.32 13.75 15.16
C LYS A 308 -16.01 12.61 14.40
N ASN A 309 -16.96 12.94 13.52
CA ASN A 309 -17.68 11.93 12.73
C ASN A 309 -16.72 11.10 11.87
N ALA A 310 -15.76 11.74 11.21
CA ALA A 310 -14.75 11.03 10.43
C ALA A 310 -13.85 10.17 11.33
N SER A 311 -13.48 10.65 12.52
CA SER A 311 -12.73 9.85 13.49
C SER A 311 -13.50 8.62 14.00
N ASP A 312 -14.81 8.73 14.19
CA ASP A 312 -15.70 7.62 14.54
C ASP A 312 -15.78 6.59 13.40
N HIS A 313 -15.92 7.06 12.15
CA HIS A 313 -15.92 6.19 10.98
C HIS A 313 -14.61 5.42 10.84
N LEU A 314 -13.48 6.11 10.98
CA LEU A 314 -12.15 5.50 10.90
C LEU A 314 -11.90 4.48 12.01
N PHE A 315 -12.42 4.73 13.21
CA PHE A 315 -12.34 3.77 14.31
C PHE A 315 -13.15 2.48 14.04
N LYS A 316 -14.22 2.57 13.26
CA LYS A 316 -15.04 1.42 12.86
C LYS A 316 -14.45 0.65 11.68
N THR A 317 -13.58 1.27 10.88
CA THR A 317 -12.85 0.60 9.80
C THR A 317 -11.75 -0.28 10.39
N LYS A 318 -11.97 -1.60 10.38
CA LYS A 318 -11.03 -2.57 10.97
C LYS A 318 -9.91 -2.98 10.02
N GLU A 319 -10.22 -3.08 8.73
CA GLU A 319 -9.31 -3.61 7.72
C GLU A 319 -9.08 -2.61 6.59
N LEU A 320 -7.85 -2.57 6.09
CA LEU A 320 -7.45 -1.85 4.89
C LEU A 320 -7.04 -2.86 3.82
N ASP A 321 -8.04 -3.38 3.10
CA ASP A 321 -7.85 -4.41 2.07
C ASP A 321 -6.96 -3.98 0.90
N TYR A 322 -6.57 -4.96 0.09
CA TYR A 322 -5.96 -4.72 -1.21
C TYR A 322 -6.75 -3.68 -2.03
N MET A 323 -6.04 -2.76 -2.66
CA MET A 323 -6.58 -1.57 -3.34
C MET A 323 -7.23 -0.53 -2.43
N SER A 324 -7.06 -0.57 -1.11
CA SER A 324 -7.36 0.59 -0.27
C SER A 324 -6.59 1.83 -0.74
N TYR A 325 -7.29 2.96 -0.88
CA TYR A 325 -6.70 4.20 -1.39
C TYR A 325 -7.17 5.42 -0.59
N ILE A 326 -6.29 6.43 -0.53
CA ILE A 326 -6.59 7.75 0.03
C ILE A 326 -6.67 8.74 -1.13
N VAL A 327 -7.80 9.45 -1.25
CA VAL A 327 -7.97 10.49 -2.27
C VAL A 327 -7.81 11.86 -1.64
N LEU A 328 -6.75 12.57 -2.02
CA LEU A 328 -6.55 13.97 -1.68
C LEU A 328 -7.05 14.84 -2.85
N ARG A 329 -8.04 15.70 -2.58
CA ARG A 329 -8.60 16.62 -3.58
C ARG A 329 -8.26 18.05 -3.20
N MET A 330 -7.68 18.78 -4.15
CA MET A 330 -7.41 20.21 -4.01
C MET A 330 -8.48 20.97 -4.78
N PHE A 331 -9.11 21.95 -4.13
CA PHE A 331 -10.12 22.80 -4.73
C PHE A 331 -9.65 24.26 -4.70
N GLU A 332 -10.05 25.00 -5.73
CA GLU A 332 -9.84 26.44 -5.80
C GLU A 332 -11.10 27.16 -5.31
N ASN A 333 -10.94 28.13 -4.40
CA ASN A 333 -12.03 29.01 -4.02
C ASN A 333 -12.10 30.19 -5.00
N THR A 334 -13.05 30.14 -5.91
CA THR A 334 -13.27 31.18 -6.93
C THR A 334 -13.79 32.51 -6.37
N GLU A 335 -14.26 32.56 -5.12
CA GLU A 335 -14.77 33.79 -4.51
C GLU A 335 -13.64 34.71 -4.03
N VAL A 336 -12.49 34.15 -3.66
CA VAL A 336 -11.32 34.91 -3.18
C VAL A 336 -10.62 35.66 -4.32
N LEU A 337 -10.85 35.26 -5.58
CA LEU A 337 -10.30 35.92 -6.78
C LEU A 337 -11.07 37.19 -7.21
N LYS A 338 -12.16 37.55 -6.53
CA LYS A 338 -13.06 38.67 -6.95
C LYS A 338 -12.72 40.04 -6.37
N PHE A 339 -11.61 40.22 -5.66
CA PHE A 339 -11.22 41.53 -5.14
C PHE A 339 -9.83 41.94 -5.62
N PRO A 340 -9.72 42.85 -6.60
CA PRO A 340 -8.49 43.60 -6.88
C PRO A 340 -8.18 44.64 -5.80
#